data_AF-A0A7C1WG33-F1
#
_entry.id   AF-A0A7C1WG33-F1
#
_cell.length_a   1.000
_cell.length_b   1.000
_cell.length_c   1.000
_cell.angle_alpha   90.00
_cell.angle_beta   90.00
_cell.angle_gamma   90.00
#
_symmetry.space_group_name_H-M   'P 1'
#
loop_
_entity.id
_entity.type
_entity.pdbx_description
1 polymer ?
#
loop_
_entity_poly.entity_id
_entity_poly.type
_entity_poly.pdbx_seq_one_letter_code
_entity_poly.pdbx_strand_id
1 'polypeptide(L)' 'MATVELTQANFEQTIADSNIVLVDFWAPWCGPCRSFGPIFESASEKYPD' A
#
# COMPACT_ATOMS: atom_id res chain seq x y z
N MET A 1 9.60 -2.05 -5.53
CA MET A 1 9.49 -2.23 -4.07
C MET A 1 8.09 -2.78 -3.81
N ALA A 2 7.95 -3.88 -3.05
CA ALA A 2 6.70 -4.64 -3.02
C ALA A 2 5.53 -3.88 -2.37
N THR A 3 5.79 -3.06 -1.36
CA THR A 3 4.87 -2.10 -0.73
C THR A 3 5.68 -1.26 0.27
N VAL A 4 5.13 -0.14 0.73
CA VAL A 4 5.66 0.62 1.87
C VAL A 4 4.58 0.68 2.95
N GLU A 5 4.93 0.32 4.19
CA GLU A 5 4.00 0.42 5.30
C GLU A 5 3.76 1.90 5.66
N LEU A 6 2.51 2.31 5.59
CA LEU A 6 2.11 3.68 5.94
C LEU A 6 1.66 3.74 7.40
N THR A 7 2.23 4.71 8.10
CA THR A 7 1.92 5.08 9.48
C THR A 7 1.60 6.58 9.51
N GLN A 8 1.09 7.07 10.65
CA GLN A 8 0.87 8.51 10.81
C GLN A 8 2.15 9.34 10.58
N ALA A 9 3.33 8.77 10.83
CA ALA A 9 4.60 9.48 10.72
C ALA A 9 5.05 9.72 9.26
N ASN A 10 4.63 8.89 8.31
CA ASN A 10 5.09 8.96 6.91
C ASN A 10 3.96 9.16 5.90
N PHE A 11 2.68 9.13 6.33
CA PHE A 11 1.53 9.22 5.42
C PHE A 11 1.51 10.54 4.64
N GLU A 12 1.57 11.68 5.34
CA GLU A 12 1.49 13.01 4.70
C GLU A 12 2.63 13.24 3.70
N GLN A 13 3.85 12.85 4.07
CA GLN A 13 4.99 12.96 3.17
C GLN A 13 4.82 12.06 1.93
N THR A 14 4.41 10.80 2.12
CA THR A 14 4.28 9.84 1.02
C THR A 14 3.25 10.29 -0.02
N ILE A 15 2.11 10.85 0.42
CA ILE A 15 1.06 11.35 -0.49
C ILE A 15 1.43 12.67 -1.17
N ALA A 16 2.32 13.47 -0.57
CA ALA A 16 2.77 14.74 -1.14
C ALA A 16 3.87 14.55 -2.19
N ASP A 17 4.77 13.58 -1.98
CA ASP A 17 5.94 13.34 -2.83
C ASP A 17 5.62 12.47 -4.07
N SER A 18 4.42 11.88 -4.14
CA SER A 18 4.03 10.94 -5.19
C SER A 18 2.92 11.49 -6.08
N ASN A 19 3.02 11.31 -7.40
CA ASN A 19 1.97 11.75 -8.34
C ASN A 19 0.68 10.94 -8.20
N ILE A 20 0.80 9.63 -7.96
CA ILE A 20 -0.32 8.70 -7.76
C ILE A 20 0.07 7.76 -6.63
N VAL A 21 -0.82 7.60 -5.64
CA VAL A 21 -0.64 6.66 -4.53
C VAL A 21 -1.87 5.78 -4.45
N LEU A 22 -1.66 4.47 -4.45
CA LEU A 22 -2.67 3.49 -4.09
C LEU A 22 -2.45 3.08 -2.64
N VAL A 23 -3.48 3.18 -1.80
CA VAL A 23 -3.40 2.88 -0.36
C VAL A 23 -4.29 1.67 -0.03
N ASP A 24 -3.70 0.62 0.54
CA ASP A 24 -4.43 -0.52 1.11
C ASP A 24 -4.78 -0.25 2.58
N PHE A 25 -6.02 0.15 2.84
CA PHE A 25 -6.54 0.27 4.20
C PHE A 25 -7.03 -1.10 4.68
N TRP A 26 -6.20 -1.79 5.47
CA TRP A 26 -6.47 -3.13 5.98
C TRP A 26 -6.37 -3.21 7.50
N ALA A 27 -6.73 -4.37 8.04
CA ALA A 27 -6.55 -4.70 9.45
C ALA A 27 -6.25 -6.20 9.63
N PRO A 28 -5.52 -6.61 10.70
CA PRO A 28 -5.18 -8.02 10.94
C PRO A 28 -6.38 -8.97 11.07
N TRP A 29 -7.51 -8.43 11.51
CA TRP A 29 -8.77 -9.16 11.67
C TRP A 29 -9.66 -9.15 10.43
N CYS A 30 -9.30 -8.39 9.37
CA CYS A 30 -10.04 -8.37 8.11
C CYS A 30 -9.59 -9.52 7.19
N GLY A 31 -10.31 -10.64 7.24
CA GLY A 31 -10.05 -11.81 6.38
C GLY A 31 -9.99 -11.49 4.87
N PRO A 32 -10.98 -10.75 4.31
CA PRO A 32 -10.95 -10.36 2.90
C PRO A 32 -9.73 -9.49 2.54
N CYS A 33 -9.40 -8.49 3.37
CA CYS A 33 -8.26 -7.59 3.15
C CYS A 33 -6.95 -8.38 3.11
N ARG A 34 -6.74 -9.28 4.08
CA ARG A 34 -5.56 -10.16 4.12
C ARG A 34 -5.45 -11.07 2.89
N SER A 35 -6.57 -11.52 2.34
CA SER A 35 -6.58 -12.34 1.13
C SER A 35 -6.21 -11.52 -0.12
N PHE A 36 -6.42 -10.20 -0.08
CA PHE A 36 -6.08 -9.29 -1.17
C PHE A 36 -4.63 -8.79 -1.12
N GLY A 37 -3.98 -8.80 0.05
CA GLY A 37 -2.60 -8.35 0.25
C GLY A 37 -1.60 -8.82 -0.82
N PRO A 38 -1.53 -10.12 -1.17
CA PRO A 38 -0.60 -10.61 -2.21
C PRO A 38 -0.88 -10.03 -3.61
N ILE A 39 -2.14 -9.70 -3.92
CA ILE A 39 -2.52 -9.08 -5.19
C ILE A 39 -2.02 -7.63 -5.23
N PHE A 40 -2.13 -6.93 -4.10
CA PHE A 40 -1.65 -5.56 -3.95
C PHE A 40 -0.11 -5.48 -4.07
N GLU A 41 0.61 -6.38 -3.40
CA GLU A 41 2.07 -6.48 -3.50
C GLU A 41 2.52 -6.75 -4.95
N SER A 42 1.89 -7.73 -5.61
CA SER A 42 2.19 -8.05 -7.01
C SER A 42 1.91 -6.88 -7.95
N ALA A 43 0.86 -6.10 -7.70
CA ALA A 43 0.56 -4.91 -8.49
C ALA A 43 1.66 -3.83 -8.34
N SER A 44 2.12 -3.58 -7.11
CA SER A 44 3.20 -2.61 -6.85
C SER A 44 4.55 -3.04 -7.44
N GLU A 45 4.81 -4.35 -7.53
CA GLU A 45 6.01 -4.85 -8.22
C GLU A 45 5.92 -4.68 -9.73
N LYS A 46 4.72 -4.85 -10.29
CA LYS A 46 4.47 -4.76 -11.73
C LYS A 46 4.50 -3.33 -12.26
N TYR A 47 4.14 -2.35 -11.44
CA TYR A 47 4.10 -0.93 -11.81
C TYR A 47 5.00 -0.12 -10.87
N PRO A 48 6.31 -0.05 -11.13
CA PRO A 48 7.28 0.62 -10.25
C PRO A 48 7.36 2.14 -10.42
N ASP A 49 6.60 2.69 -11.37
CA ASP A 49 6.62 4.09 -11.79
C ASP A 49 5.88 5.04 -10.82
#